data_AF-A0A653BPH5-F1
#
_entry.id   AF-A0A653BPH5-F1
#
_cell.length_a   1.000
_cell.length_b   1.000
_cell.length_c   1.000
_cell.angle_alpha   90.00
_cell.angle_beta   90.00
_cell.angle_gamma   90.00
#
_symmetry.space_group_name_H-M   'P 1'
#
loop_
_entity.id
_entity.type
_entity.pdbx_description
1 polymer ?
#
loop_
_entity_poly.entity_id
_entity_poly.type
_entity_poly.pdbx_seq_one_letter_code
_entity_poly.pdbx_strand_id
1 'polypeptide(L)'
;MPVRRHTDPIQVKLIWDAIRSSNAARQIPDLARITKYIQAIGNYSPTLIESFVKNALKDKLIVTTGKKQEGAVSSYKIVDQELPELDGKDWYCFECHLAGDVIPCSRCFRVFHTACVPRVRRQFEEEKRLNCESRDRVLANEKSISANKLGEQIESLAGEDKGMVQYDEGLCFLCNLSNVDFSCGMNREELNYMLRFVLHRIRAWLPNTITHTMAQEDRPEWLTDTELTWRANQLFFEHRDMSVMEVKINTQTYSTFSEFLADVYSVQHNVAIFHSDEKKTGTVTE
;
A
#
# COMPACT_ATOMS: atom_id res chain seq x y z
N MET A 1 -6.41 15.11 14.14
CA MET A 1 -5.12 14.77 13.50
C MET A 1 -5.10 15.39 12.11
N PRO A 2 -3.95 15.82 11.56
CA PRO A 2 -3.93 16.47 10.25
C PRO A 2 -4.22 15.44 9.15
N VAL A 3 -5.07 15.83 8.20
CA VAL A 3 -5.30 15.08 6.96
C VAL A 3 -4.00 15.11 6.15
N ARG A 4 -3.47 13.93 5.79
CA ARG A 4 -2.21 13.82 5.04
C ARG A 4 -2.41 14.15 3.56
N ARG A 5 -3.46 13.59 2.97
CA ARG A 5 -3.95 13.91 1.63
C ARG A 5 -5.47 13.97 1.65
N HIS A 6 -6.01 14.90 0.88
CA HIS A 6 -7.45 15.08 0.70
C HIS A 6 -7.96 14.39 -0.57
N THR A 7 -7.04 14.05 -1.48
CA THR A 7 -7.37 13.51 -2.81
C THR A 7 -7.03 12.04 -2.88
N ASP A 8 -7.99 11.21 -3.29
CA ASP A 8 -7.78 9.78 -3.44
C ASP A 8 -6.84 9.46 -4.63
N PRO A 9 -6.09 8.34 -4.58
CA PRO A 9 -5.14 7.99 -5.65
C PRO A 9 -5.74 7.98 -7.05
N ILE A 10 -6.98 7.51 -7.18
CA ILE A 10 -7.69 7.44 -8.46
C ILE A 10 -7.94 8.85 -9.01
N GLN A 11 -8.43 9.75 -8.15
CA GLN A 11 -8.73 11.14 -8.51
C GLN A 11 -7.45 11.89 -8.92
N VAL A 12 -6.34 11.68 -8.19
CA VAL A 12 -5.03 12.26 -8.53
C VAL A 12 -4.58 11.82 -9.92
N LYS A 13 -4.62 10.50 -10.20
CA LYS A 13 -4.22 9.95 -11.50
C LYS A 13 -5.07 10.51 -12.64
N LEU A 14 -6.40 10.58 -12.47
CA LEU A 14 -7.30 11.16 -13.47
C LEU A 14 -6.97 12.63 -13.79
N ILE A 15 -6.66 13.42 -12.76
CA ILE A 15 -6.26 14.82 -12.95
C ILE A 15 -4.94 14.90 -13.73
N TRP A 16 -3.95 14.08 -13.37
CA TRP A 16 -2.68 14.03 -14.10
C TRP A 16 -2.85 13.59 -15.55
N ASP A 17 -3.67 12.57 -15.80
CA ASP A 17 -3.99 12.08 -17.14
C ASP A 17 -4.66 13.18 -17.99
N ALA A 18 -5.60 13.92 -17.41
CA ALA A 18 -6.27 15.03 -18.08
C ALA A 18 -5.29 16.17 -18.44
N ILE A 19 -4.37 16.51 -17.53
CA ILE A 19 -3.36 17.55 -17.76
C ILE A 19 -2.35 17.09 -18.82
N ARG A 20 -1.82 15.87 -18.72
CA ARG A 20 -0.86 15.31 -19.69
C ARG A 20 -1.50 15.18 -21.08
N SER A 21 -2.75 14.71 -21.16
CA SER A 21 -3.50 14.64 -22.41
C SER A 21 -3.71 16.03 -23.05
N SER A 22 -4.07 17.03 -22.25
CA SER A 22 -4.23 18.42 -22.73
C SER A 22 -2.90 19.00 -23.24
N ASN A 23 -1.79 18.76 -22.54
CA ASN A 23 -0.46 19.20 -22.95
C ASN A 23 0.01 18.50 -24.22
N ALA A 24 -0.25 17.20 -24.37
CA ALA A 24 0.05 16.44 -25.60
C ALA A 24 -0.73 17.00 -26.81
N ALA A 25 -1.98 17.44 -26.59
CA ALA A 25 -2.79 18.13 -27.60
C ALA A 25 -2.38 19.60 -27.85
N ARG A 26 -1.32 20.11 -27.20
CA ARG A 26 -0.87 21.51 -27.22
C ARG A 26 -1.97 22.50 -26.77
N GLN A 27 -2.82 22.06 -25.85
CA GLN A 27 -3.92 22.85 -25.30
C GLN A 27 -3.62 23.28 -23.86
N ILE A 28 -4.20 24.39 -23.43
CA ILE A 28 -4.06 24.88 -22.06
C ILE A 28 -4.94 24.01 -21.15
N PRO A 29 -4.39 23.30 -20.16
CA PRO A 29 -5.16 22.51 -19.20
C PRO A 29 -5.95 23.43 -18.26
N ASP A 30 -7.20 23.70 -18.60
CA ASP A 30 -8.15 24.46 -17.79
C ASP A 30 -9.14 23.53 -17.07
N LEU A 31 -9.92 24.08 -16.14
CA LEU A 31 -10.90 23.32 -15.37
C LEU A 31 -11.95 22.66 -16.28
N ALA A 32 -12.35 23.33 -17.36
CA ALA A 32 -13.35 22.83 -18.30
C ALA A 32 -12.87 21.58 -19.04
N ARG A 33 -11.61 21.54 -19.48
CA ARG A 33 -11.02 20.38 -20.15
C ARG A 33 -10.78 19.23 -19.19
N ILE A 34 -10.29 19.50 -17.98
CA ILE A 34 -10.15 18.47 -16.95
C ILE A 34 -11.53 17.85 -16.66
N THR A 35 -12.56 18.69 -16.51
CA THR A 35 -13.94 18.24 -16.32
C THR A 35 -14.42 17.37 -17.47
N LYS A 36 -14.24 17.82 -18.71
CA LYS A 36 -14.64 17.06 -19.91
C LYS A 36 -13.91 15.72 -20.05
N TYR A 37 -12.61 15.67 -19.72
CA TYR A 37 -11.82 14.46 -19.78
C TYR A 37 -12.31 13.43 -18.75
N ILE A 38 -12.47 13.86 -17.49
CA ILE A 38 -12.93 12.98 -16.41
C ILE A 38 -14.37 12.50 -16.67
N GLN A 39 -15.25 13.36 -17.17
CA GLN A 39 -16.62 13.00 -17.57
C GLN A 39 -16.69 12.01 -18.74
N ALA A 40 -15.66 11.97 -19.60
CA ALA A 40 -15.60 11.00 -20.69
C ALA A 40 -15.22 9.60 -20.19
N ILE A 41 -14.56 9.50 -19.02
CA ILE A 41 -14.12 8.25 -18.42
C ILE A 41 -15.17 7.69 -17.44
N GLY A 42 -15.85 8.56 -16.71
CA GLY A 42 -16.84 8.18 -15.70
C GLY A 42 -17.95 9.22 -15.49
N ASN A 43 -18.99 8.83 -14.75
CA ASN A 43 -20.17 9.66 -14.47
C ASN A 43 -19.95 10.60 -13.28
N TYR A 44 -19.01 11.53 -13.39
CA TYR A 44 -18.72 12.53 -12.35
C TYR A 44 -19.47 13.84 -12.57
N SER A 45 -20.00 14.41 -11.48
CA SER A 45 -20.56 15.76 -11.52
C SER A 45 -19.45 16.82 -11.63
N PRO A 46 -19.67 17.93 -12.37
CA PRO A 46 -18.68 19.01 -12.47
C PRO A 46 -18.26 19.57 -11.12
N THR A 47 -19.19 19.69 -10.17
CA THR A 47 -18.93 20.17 -8.81
C THR A 47 -18.00 19.26 -8.03
N LEU A 48 -18.11 17.94 -8.23
CA LEU A 48 -17.24 16.96 -7.60
C LEU A 48 -15.82 17.03 -8.19
N ILE A 49 -15.70 17.19 -9.51
CA ILE A 49 -14.40 17.35 -10.18
C ILE A 49 -13.69 18.63 -9.71
N GLU A 50 -14.44 19.73 -9.57
CA GLU A 50 -13.92 20.95 -8.97
C GLU A 50 -13.39 20.74 -7.55
N SER A 51 -14.06 19.90 -6.76
CA SER A 51 -13.60 19.55 -5.41
C SER A 51 -12.30 18.74 -5.45
N PHE A 52 -12.16 17.81 -6.39
CA PHE A 52 -10.93 17.02 -6.57
C PHE A 52 -9.75 17.91 -6.95
N VAL A 53 -9.95 18.86 -7.87
CA VAL A 53 -8.92 19.84 -8.26
C VAL A 53 -8.54 20.74 -7.08
N LYS A 54 -9.52 21.20 -6.28
CA LYS A 54 -9.26 21.99 -5.07
C LYS A 54 -8.47 21.19 -4.02
N ASN A 55 -8.78 19.90 -3.85
CA ASN A 55 -8.07 19.03 -2.92
C ASN A 55 -6.65 18.74 -3.41
N ALA A 56 -6.46 18.49 -4.71
CA ALA A 56 -5.13 18.27 -5.30
C ALA A 56 -4.22 19.50 -5.19
N LEU A 57 -4.80 20.72 -5.26
CA LEU A 57 -4.09 21.97 -4.98
C LEU A 57 -3.65 22.07 -3.51
N LYS A 58 -4.52 21.67 -2.57
CA LYS A 58 -4.17 21.65 -1.13
C LYS A 58 -3.05 20.65 -0.84
N ASP A 59 -3.09 19.49 -1.50
CA ASP A 59 -2.10 18.43 -1.38
C ASP A 59 -0.79 18.75 -2.12
N LYS A 60 -0.68 19.93 -2.77
CA LYS A 60 0.47 20.39 -3.58
C LYS A 60 0.82 19.46 -4.76
N LEU A 61 -0.13 18.66 -5.23
CA LEU A 61 0.07 17.72 -6.37
C LEU A 61 -0.05 18.43 -7.73
N ILE A 62 -0.71 19.58 -7.75
CA ILE A 62 -0.86 20.47 -8.91
C ILE A 62 -0.70 21.93 -8.47
N VAL A 63 -0.35 22.81 -9.41
CA VAL A 63 -0.24 24.26 -9.21
C VAL A 63 -1.01 25.01 -10.29
N THR A 64 -1.56 26.18 -9.93
CA THR A 64 -2.21 27.08 -10.89
C THR A 64 -1.19 28.03 -11.51
N THR A 65 -1.04 27.99 -12.83
CA THR A 65 -0.31 28.96 -13.64
C THR A 65 -1.29 29.91 -14.31
N GLY A 66 -1.37 31.14 -13.82
CA GLY A 66 -2.21 32.21 -14.36
C GLY A 66 -2.24 33.40 -13.41
N LYS A 67 -2.10 34.62 -13.92
CA LYS A 67 -2.22 35.82 -13.09
C LYS A 67 -3.66 35.92 -12.58
N LYS A 68 -3.86 36.16 -11.27
CA LYS A 68 -5.15 36.60 -10.69
C LYS A 68 -5.48 38.02 -11.20
N GLN A 69 -5.76 38.16 -12.48
CA GLN A 69 -6.44 39.33 -13.03
C GLN A 69 -7.79 38.86 -13.59
N GLU A 70 -8.82 39.64 -13.28
CA GLU A 70 -10.22 39.40 -13.60
C GLU A 70 -10.37 38.95 -15.07
N GLY A 71 -10.67 37.67 -15.28
CA GLY A 71 -10.93 37.07 -16.60
C GLY A 71 -9.83 36.20 -17.20
N ALA A 72 -8.66 36.02 -16.56
CA ALA A 72 -7.62 35.12 -17.07
C ALA A 72 -7.90 33.65 -16.71
N VAL A 73 -7.88 32.77 -17.72
CA VAL A 73 -8.05 31.32 -17.56
C VAL A 73 -6.90 30.76 -16.70
N SER A 74 -7.20 30.31 -15.48
CA SER A 74 -6.24 29.63 -14.62
C SER A 74 -5.90 28.26 -15.21
N SER A 75 -4.66 28.10 -15.70
CA SER A 75 -4.16 26.81 -16.18
C SER A 75 -3.60 25.98 -15.03
N TYR A 76 -3.71 24.66 -15.10
CA TYR A 76 -3.18 23.74 -14.08
C TYR A 76 -1.93 23.02 -14.59
N LYS A 77 -0.87 23.01 -13.77
CA LYS A 77 0.39 22.32 -14.07
C LYS A 77 0.72 21.31 -12.97
N ILE A 78 1.32 20.19 -13.37
CA ILE A 78 1.85 19.18 -12.47
C ILE A 78 3.17 19.68 -11.87
N VAL A 79 3.39 19.42 -10.57
CA VAL A 79 4.65 19.74 -9.90
C VAL A 79 5.68 18.66 -10.25
N ASP A 80 6.43 18.87 -11.33
CA ASP A 80 7.37 17.86 -11.84
C ASP A 80 8.69 17.77 -11.03
N GLN A 81 9.04 18.77 -10.21
CA GLN A 81 10.41 18.92 -9.66
C GLN A 81 10.55 18.73 -8.13
N GLU A 82 9.47 18.76 -7.36
CA GLU A 82 9.54 18.62 -5.90
C GLU A 82 8.88 17.30 -5.47
N LEU A 83 9.65 16.44 -4.81
CA LEU A 83 9.06 15.31 -4.08
C LEU A 83 8.23 15.89 -2.92
N PRO A 84 7.09 15.29 -2.56
CA PRO A 84 6.32 15.74 -1.41
C PRO A 84 7.20 15.71 -0.16
N GLU A 85 6.97 16.61 0.79
CA GLU A 85 7.71 16.61 2.07
C GLU A 85 7.56 15.24 2.74
N LEU A 86 8.68 14.51 2.83
CA LEU A 86 8.73 13.16 3.39
C LEU A 86 8.91 13.25 4.90
N ASP A 87 7.86 12.98 5.66
CA ASP A 87 7.94 12.81 7.12
C ASP A 87 8.24 11.36 7.53
N GLY A 88 8.62 10.52 6.55
CA GLY A 88 8.93 9.11 6.76
C GLY A 88 7.69 8.22 6.89
N LYS A 89 6.49 8.72 6.55
CA LYS A 89 5.23 7.97 6.60
C LYS A 89 4.52 7.99 5.25
N ASP A 90 3.65 7.01 5.05
CA ASP A 90 2.79 6.94 3.88
C ASP A 90 1.64 7.96 3.94
N TRP A 91 1.02 8.22 2.79
CA TRP A 91 -0.09 9.17 2.67
C TRP A 91 -1.47 8.49 2.68
N TYR A 92 -1.54 7.21 2.30
CA TYR A 92 -2.79 6.48 2.16
C TYR A 92 -2.91 5.35 3.18
N CYS A 93 -4.13 5.09 3.62
CA CYS A 93 -4.40 4.04 4.60
C CYS A 93 -4.01 2.66 4.07
N PHE A 94 -3.26 1.88 4.84
CA PHE A 94 -2.84 0.52 4.45
C PHE A 94 -4.00 -0.47 4.32
N GLU A 95 -5.15 -0.15 4.92
CA GLU A 95 -6.31 -1.04 4.98
C GLU A 95 -7.32 -0.79 3.85
N CYS A 96 -7.51 0.46 3.44
CA CYS A 96 -8.46 0.81 2.38
C CYS A 96 -7.83 1.48 1.16
N HIS A 97 -6.55 1.85 1.22
CA HIS A 97 -5.81 2.49 0.12
C HIS A 97 -6.34 3.88 -0.28
N LEU A 98 -7.19 4.49 0.57
CA LEU A 98 -7.80 5.80 0.35
C LEU A 98 -7.10 6.90 1.16
N ALA A 99 -7.33 8.14 0.74
CA ALA A 99 -6.89 9.35 1.42
C ALA A 99 -7.80 9.68 2.62
N GLY A 100 -7.38 10.63 3.46
CA GLY A 100 -8.16 11.08 4.61
C GLY A 100 -7.36 11.28 5.90
N ASP A 101 -8.07 11.19 7.02
CA ASP A 101 -7.56 11.36 8.37
C ASP A 101 -6.92 10.06 8.90
N VAL A 102 -5.66 9.86 8.53
CA VAL A 102 -4.91 8.65 8.88
C VAL A 102 -4.02 8.85 10.12
N ILE A 103 -3.90 7.79 10.92
CA ILE A 103 -3.01 7.67 12.06
C ILE A 103 -1.71 6.99 11.62
N PRO A 104 -0.53 7.56 11.92
CA PRO A 104 0.74 6.89 11.63
C PRO A 104 1.04 5.79 12.65
N CYS A 105 1.54 4.65 12.18
CA CYS A 105 2.07 3.60 13.04
C CYS A 105 3.33 4.08 13.77
N SER A 106 3.46 3.75 15.05
CA SER A 106 4.65 4.13 15.83
C SER A 106 5.93 3.40 15.41
N ARG A 107 5.82 2.23 14.76
CA ARG A 107 6.98 1.34 14.46
C ARG A 107 7.43 1.31 13.00
N CYS A 108 6.61 1.77 12.05
CA CYS A 108 6.96 1.73 10.63
C CYS A 108 6.37 2.94 9.88
N PHE A 109 6.53 2.99 8.55
CA PHE A 109 6.04 4.07 7.71
C PHE A 109 4.52 4.03 7.46
N ARG A 110 3.85 2.92 7.80
CA ARG A 110 2.43 2.70 7.46
C ARG A 110 1.50 3.63 8.23
N VAL A 111 0.37 3.95 7.60
CA VAL A 111 -0.71 4.76 8.19
C VAL A 111 -2.06 4.07 8.00
N PHE A 112 -3.05 4.36 8.86
CA PHE A 112 -4.37 3.73 8.82
C PHE A 112 -5.48 4.63 9.38
N HIS A 113 -6.71 4.49 8.89
CA HIS A 113 -7.86 5.21 9.44
C HIS A 113 -8.34 4.60 10.76
N THR A 114 -8.82 5.44 11.68
CA THR A 114 -9.55 5.01 12.90
C THR A 114 -10.72 4.09 12.56
N ALA A 115 -11.47 4.43 11.51
CA ALA A 115 -12.60 3.64 11.02
C ALA A 115 -12.20 2.25 10.49
N CYS A 116 -10.94 2.05 10.08
CA CYS A 116 -10.44 0.75 9.64
C CYS A 116 -10.04 -0.16 10.80
N VAL A 117 -9.69 0.39 11.97
CA VAL A 117 -9.19 -0.35 13.15
C VAL A 117 -10.11 -1.51 13.58
N PRO A 118 -11.45 -1.35 13.67
CA PRO A 118 -12.32 -2.44 14.09
C PRO A 118 -12.29 -3.67 13.17
N ARG A 119 -12.07 -3.45 11.86
CA ARG A 119 -11.97 -4.55 10.89
C ARG A 119 -10.67 -5.33 11.10
N VAL A 120 -9.55 -4.62 11.17
CA VAL A 120 -8.23 -5.25 11.32
C VAL A 120 -8.01 -5.85 12.72
N ARG A 121 -8.64 -5.30 13.76
CA ARG A 121 -8.67 -5.93 15.08
C ARG A 121 -9.30 -7.32 15.01
N ARG A 122 -10.44 -7.47 14.33
CA ARG A 122 -11.09 -8.79 14.18
C ARG A 122 -10.20 -9.78 13.45
N GLN A 123 -9.58 -9.33 12.35
CA GLN A 123 -8.62 -10.15 11.60
C GLN A 123 -7.42 -10.56 12.47
N PHE A 124 -6.90 -9.63 13.29
CA PHE A 124 -5.81 -9.92 14.21
C PHE A 124 -6.19 -11.00 15.24
N GLU A 125 -7.39 -10.93 15.83
CA GLU A 125 -7.83 -11.94 16.80
C GLU A 125 -8.01 -13.33 16.15
N GLU A 126 -8.46 -13.37 14.90
CA GLU A 126 -8.55 -14.61 14.12
C GLU A 126 -7.15 -15.21 13.87
N GLU A 127 -6.21 -14.40 13.38
CA GLU A 127 -4.81 -14.81 13.15
C GLU A 127 -4.12 -15.23 14.44
N LYS A 128 -4.33 -14.47 15.53
CA LYS A 128 -3.82 -14.81 16.86
C LYS A 128 -4.31 -16.18 17.30
N ARG A 129 -5.61 -16.47 17.12
CA ARG A 129 -6.18 -17.78 17.47
C ARG A 129 -5.54 -18.90 16.65
N LEU A 130 -5.41 -18.73 15.33
CA LEU A 130 -4.79 -19.72 14.45
C LEU A 130 -3.31 -19.97 14.79
N ASN A 131 -2.57 -18.92 15.15
CA ASN A 131 -1.19 -19.03 15.60
C ASN A 131 -1.08 -19.79 16.93
N CYS A 132 -1.98 -19.53 17.89
CA CYS A 132 -2.02 -20.29 19.15
C CYS A 132 -2.31 -21.77 18.91
N GLU A 133 -3.33 -22.09 18.11
CA GLU A 133 -3.68 -23.47 17.77
C GLU A 133 -2.53 -24.21 17.06
N SER A 134 -1.86 -23.54 16.12
CA SER A 134 -0.73 -24.11 15.39
C SER A 134 0.48 -24.32 16.31
N ARG A 135 0.79 -23.35 17.18
CA ARG A 135 1.86 -23.46 18.18
C ARG A 135 1.62 -24.64 19.11
N ASP A 136 0.42 -24.76 19.66
CA ASP A 136 0.10 -25.81 20.63
C ASP A 136 0.19 -27.21 19.98
N ARG A 137 -0.18 -27.33 18.69
CA ARG A 137 0.05 -28.56 17.91
C ARG A 137 1.53 -28.87 17.71
N VAL A 138 2.35 -27.88 17.34
CA VAL A 138 3.80 -28.08 17.18
C VAL A 138 4.45 -28.52 18.49
N LEU A 139 4.14 -27.82 19.59
CA LEU A 139 4.66 -28.16 20.92
C LEU A 139 4.21 -29.56 21.39
N ALA A 140 2.97 -29.97 21.08
CA ALA A 140 2.49 -31.31 21.37
C ALA A 140 3.25 -32.37 20.54
N ASN A 141 3.54 -32.07 19.26
CA ASN A 141 4.27 -32.96 18.38
C ASN A 141 5.74 -33.10 18.83
N GLU A 142 6.41 -32.00 19.18
CA GLU A 142 7.78 -32.00 19.72
C GLU A 142 7.89 -32.79 21.03
N LYS A 143 6.93 -32.66 21.95
CA LYS A 143 6.87 -33.48 23.17
C LYS A 143 6.73 -34.97 22.87
N SER A 144 5.95 -35.33 21.85
CA SER A 144 5.83 -36.74 21.43
C SER A 144 7.12 -37.30 20.79
N ILE A 145 7.91 -36.44 20.13
CA ILE A 145 9.21 -36.78 19.54
C ILE A 145 10.30 -36.89 20.62
N SER A 146 10.34 -35.96 21.59
CA SER A 146 11.28 -35.98 22.73
C SER A 146 11.00 -37.09 23.74
N ALA A 147 9.80 -37.67 23.79
CA ALA A 147 9.55 -38.89 24.55
C ALA A 147 10.36 -40.11 24.03
N ASN A 148 10.89 -40.04 22.80
CA ASN A 148 11.73 -41.07 22.18
C ASN A 148 13.24 -40.72 22.09
N LYS A 149 13.68 -39.58 22.63
CA LYS A 149 15.10 -39.24 22.71
C LYS A 149 15.39 -38.45 23.98
N LEU A 150 16.22 -39.06 24.83
CA LEU A 150 16.77 -38.59 26.10
C LEU A 150 16.68 -37.06 26.28
N GLY A 151 15.85 -36.66 27.23
CA GLY A 151 15.56 -35.27 27.52
C GLY A 151 16.75 -34.58 28.17
N GLU A 152 17.16 -33.46 27.59
CA GLU A 152 17.92 -32.38 28.22
C GLU A 152 17.98 -31.24 27.20
N GLN A 153 16.88 -30.48 27.07
CA GLN A 153 16.84 -29.12 26.48
C GLN A 153 15.44 -28.46 26.43
N ILE A 154 14.42 -28.98 27.13
CA ILE A 154 13.04 -28.47 27.03
C ILE A 154 12.77 -27.23 27.91
N GLU A 155 13.70 -26.80 28.75
CA GLU A 155 13.45 -25.67 29.67
C GLU A 155 13.75 -24.27 29.11
N SER A 156 14.28 -24.12 27.88
CA SER A 156 14.56 -22.77 27.32
C SER A 156 13.52 -22.22 26.33
N LEU A 157 12.47 -22.99 26.00
CA LEU A 157 11.39 -22.57 25.08
C LEU A 157 10.07 -22.23 25.79
N ALA A 158 10.04 -22.25 27.13
CA ALA A 158 8.95 -21.67 27.91
C ALA A 158 9.09 -20.13 27.94
N GLY A 159 9.08 -19.52 26.75
CA GLY A 159 8.96 -18.07 26.60
C GLY A 159 7.60 -17.63 27.12
N GLU A 160 7.66 -16.67 28.04
CA GLU A 160 6.59 -15.87 28.64
C GLU A 160 5.24 -15.90 27.90
N ASP A 161 4.20 -16.14 28.68
CA ASP A 161 2.76 -16.06 28.40
C ASP A 161 2.34 -15.14 27.23
N LYS A 162 2.55 -15.57 25.98
CA LYS A 162 2.09 -14.88 24.76
C LYS A 162 0.55 -14.88 24.60
N GLY A 163 -0.21 -15.39 25.59
CA GLY A 163 -1.67 -15.36 25.60
C GLY A 163 -2.27 -13.96 25.76
N MET A 164 -1.54 -13.03 26.38
CA MET A 164 -2.05 -11.70 26.76
C MET A 164 -1.81 -10.56 25.76
N VAL A 165 -1.23 -10.80 24.58
CA VAL A 165 -0.99 -9.71 23.62
C VAL A 165 -2.32 -9.17 23.09
N GLN A 166 -2.67 -7.95 23.46
CA GLN A 166 -3.84 -7.23 22.95
C GLN A 166 -3.48 -6.42 21.70
N TYR A 167 -4.48 -6.09 20.89
CA TYR A 167 -4.30 -5.22 19.74
C TYR A 167 -3.99 -3.79 20.19
N ASP A 168 -2.84 -3.26 19.80
CA ASP A 168 -2.45 -1.86 20.03
C ASP A 168 -2.97 -0.98 18.88
N GLU A 169 -3.85 -0.03 19.21
CA GLU A 169 -4.42 0.92 18.25
C GLU A 169 -3.39 1.94 17.70
N GLY A 170 -2.23 2.10 18.34
CA GLY A 170 -1.11 2.90 17.85
C GLY A 170 -0.24 2.17 16.81
N LEU A 171 -0.46 0.87 16.62
CA LEU A 171 0.27 0.05 15.68
C LEU A 171 -0.60 -0.36 14.48
N CYS A 172 0.03 -0.45 13.31
CA CYS A 172 -0.64 -1.05 12.15
C CYS A 172 -0.84 -2.55 12.35
N PHE A 173 -1.75 -3.14 11.57
CA PHE A 173 -2.07 -4.56 11.63
C PHE A 173 -0.85 -5.47 11.58
N LEU A 174 0.09 -5.21 10.66
CA LEU A 174 1.30 -6.02 10.50
C LEU A 174 2.27 -5.91 11.68
N CYS A 175 2.35 -4.73 12.32
CA CYS A 175 3.16 -4.56 13.53
C CYS A 175 2.51 -5.18 14.77
N ASN A 176 1.18 -5.27 14.80
CA ASN A 176 0.49 -6.07 15.80
C ASN A 176 0.73 -7.57 15.55
N LEU A 177 0.61 -8.01 14.30
CA LEU A 177 0.79 -9.40 13.91
C LEU A 177 2.21 -9.90 14.20
N SER A 178 3.23 -9.07 13.99
CA SER A 178 4.61 -9.44 14.33
C SER A 178 4.85 -9.66 15.83
N ASN A 179 4.01 -9.11 16.71
CA ASN A 179 4.10 -9.36 18.15
C ASN A 179 3.57 -10.75 18.55
N VAL A 180 2.69 -11.32 17.73
CA VAL A 180 2.12 -12.66 17.93
C VAL A 180 2.76 -13.71 17.02
N ASP A 181 3.76 -13.31 16.22
CA ASP A 181 4.50 -14.25 15.39
C ASP A 181 5.22 -15.27 16.28
N PHE A 182 5.05 -16.54 15.92
CA PHE A 182 5.70 -17.65 16.58
C PHE A 182 6.85 -18.11 15.71
N SER A 183 8.02 -18.31 16.32
CA SER A 183 9.16 -18.83 15.58
C SER A 183 8.81 -20.20 15.04
N CYS A 184 8.81 -20.34 13.72
CA CYS A 184 8.46 -21.59 13.04
C CYS A 184 9.51 -22.71 13.20
N GLY A 185 10.53 -22.51 14.04
CA GLY A 185 11.60 -23.48 14.30
C GLY A 185 12.55 -23.68 13.11
N MET A 186 12.31 -23.03 11.97
CA MET A 186 13.18 -23.07 10.81
C MET A 186 14.34 -22.10 10.96
N ASN A 187 15.52 -22.52 10.48
CA ASN A 187 16.62 -21.58 10.32
C ASN A 187 16.33 -20.59 9.17
N ARG A 188 17.13 -19.54 9.09
CA ARG A 188 16.92 -18.45 8.13
C ARG A 188 17.02 -18.95 6.69
N GLU A 189 17.91 -19.89 6.41
CA GLU A 189 18.13 -20.48 5.10
C GLU A 189 16.90 -21.30 4.66
N GLU A 190 16.36 -22.14 5.53
CA GLU A 190 15.14 -22.95 5.33
C GLU A 190 13.92 -22.07 5.12
N LEU A 191 13.74 -21.04 5.97
CA LEU A 191 12.66 -20.08 5.85
C LEU A 191 12.69 -19.41 4.47
N ASN A 192 13.82 -18.83 4.09
CA ASN A 192 13.94 -18.16 2.80
C ASN A 192 13.78 -19.14 1.63
N TYR A 193 14.23 -20.39 1.75
CA TYR A 193 13.97 -21.42 0.75
C TYR A 193 12.46 -21.69 0.57
N MET A 194 11.70 -21.82 1.66
CA MET A 194 10.24 -21.97 1.62
C MET A 194 9.54 -20.75 1.03
N LEU A 195 9.96 -19.54 1.42
CA LEU A 195 9.41 -18.29 0.91
C LEU A 195 9.56 -18.15 -0.61
N ARG A 196 10.56 -18.78 -1.25
CA ARG A 196 10.69 -18.80 -2.72
C ARG A 196 9.47 -19.38 -3.40
N PHE A 197 8.97 -20.51 -2.89
CA PHE A 197 7.80 -21.18 -3.46
C PHE A 197 6.54 -20.34 -3.26
N VAL A 198 6.41 -19.70 -2.09
CA VAL A 198 5.31 -18.78 -1.81
C VAL A 198 5.36 -17.58 -2.75
N LEU A 199 6.52 -16.94 -2.90
CA LEU A 199 6.69 -15.81 -3.83
C LEU A 199 6.37 -16.22 -5.28
N HIS A 200 6.84 -17.40 -5.71
CA HIS A 200 6.52 -17.93 -7.03
C HIS A 200 5.00 -18.13 -7.21
N ARG A 201 4.32 -18.65 -6.19
CA ARG A 201 2.86 -18.83 -6.20
C ARG A 201 2.13 -17.49 -6.30
N ILE A 202 2.55 -16.47 -5.56
CA ILE A 202 1.95 -15.13 -5.61
C ILE A 202 2.18 -14.51 -7.00
N ARG A 203 3.38 -14.64 -7.57
CA ARG A 203 3.66 -14.13 -8.93
C ARG A 203 2.76 -14.77 -9.98
N ALA A 204 2.44 -16.06 -9.85
CA ALA A 204 1.54 -16.74 -10.76
C ALA A 204 0.08 -16.22 -10.70
N TRP A 205 -0.30 -15.50 -9.64
CA TRP A 205 -1.63 -14.89 -9.51
C TRP A 205 -1.69 -13.45 -10.03
N LEU A 206 -0.54 -12.83 -10.32
CA LEU A 206 -0.47 -11.46 -10.80
C LEU A 206 -0.13 -11.42 -12.31
N PRO A 207 -0.77 -10.54 -13.09
CA PRO A 207 -0.33 -10.25 -14.45
C PRO A 207 1.15 -9.82 -14.48
N ASN A 208 1.89 -10.26 -15.51
CA ASN A 208 3.33 -9.94 -15.68
C ASN A 208 3.61 -8.42 -15.70
N THR A 209 2.63 -7.64 -16.14
CA THR A 209 2.61 -6.18 -16.14
C THR A 209 2.73 -5.54 -14.76
N ILE A 210 2.20 -6.21 -13.74
CA ILE A 210 2.16 -5.72 -12.35
C ILE A 210 3.40 -6.18 -11.56
N THR A 211 4.05 -7.26 -11.98
CA THR A 211 5.16 -7.88 -11.22
C THR A 211 6.50 -7.15 -11.36
N HIS A 212 6.71 -6.38 -12.43
CA HIS A 212 7.99 -5.72 -12.71
C HIS A 212 7.94 -4.21 -12.87
N THR A 213 6.92 -3.66 -13.54
CA THR A 213 6.90 -2.24 -13.94
C THR A 213 5.61 -1.51 -13.54
N MET A 214 4.66 -2.19 -12.91
CA MET A 214 3.34 -1.62 -12.57
C MET A 214 2.67 -0.93 -13.78
N ALA A 215 2.92 -1.42 -15.00
CA ALA A 215 2.55 -0.75 -16.25
C ALA A 215 1.52 -1.57 -17.03
N GLN A 216 0.41 -0.97 -17.50
CA GLN A 216 -0.52 -1.63 -18.42
C GLN A 216 0.13 -1.80 -19.82
N GLU A 217 -0.21 -2.89 -20.52
CA GLU A 217 0.30 -3.19 -21.87
C GLU A 217 -0.17 -2.17 -22.91
N ASP A 218 -1.42 -1.71 -22.83
CA ASP A 218 -1.96 -0.62 -23.65
C ASP A 218 -1.87 0.71 -22.89
N ARG A 219 -0.81 1.47 -23.13
CA ARG A 219 -0.64 2.80 -22.53
C ARG A 219 -0.47 3.91 -23.58
N PRO A 220 -0.97 5.13 -23.33
CA PRO A 220 -0.71 6.27 -24.19
C PRO A 220 0.79 6.53 -24.34
N GLU A 221 1.23 7.03 -25.51
CA GLU A 221 2.67 7.28 -25.78
C GLU A 221 3.34 8.20 -24.75
N TRP A 222 2.58 9.10 -24.12
CA TRP A 222 3.09 10.02 -23.11
C TRP A 222 3.31 9.36 -21.73
N LEU A 223 2.78 8.15 -21.49
CA LEU A 223 2.94 7.41 -20.23
C LEU A 223 4.19 6.52 -20.28
N THR A 224 5.37 7.16 -20.25
CA THR A 224 6.67 6.47 -20.28
C THR A 224 7.01 5.82 -18.93
N ASP A 225 8.04 4.98 -18.88
CA ASP A 225 8.52 4.39 -17.63
C ASP A 225 9.03 5.45 -16.64
N THR A 226 9.59 6.56 -17.16
CA THR A 226 9.98 7.72 -16.35
C THR A 226 8.78 8.40 -15.71
N GLU A 227 7.66 8.55 -16.44
CA GLU A 227 6.41 9.09 -15.90
C GLU A 227 5.81 8.13 -14.86
N LEU A 228 5.83 6.82 -15.10
CA LEU A 228 5.34 5.83 -14.13
C LEU A 228 6.15 5.86 -12.83
N THR A 229 7.48 5.95 -12.94
CA THR A 229 8.39 6.06 -11.79
C THR A 229 8.12 7.34 -11.01
N TRP A 230 7.94 8.46 -11.72
CA TRP A 230 7.57 9.73 -11.09
C TRP A 230 6.22 9.62 -10.37
N ARG A 231 5.19 9.02 -10.99
CA ARG A 231 3.88 8.81 -10.35
C ARG A 231 3.98 7.96 -9.10
N ALA A 232 4.75 6.87 -9.14
CA ALA A 232 4.97 6.01 -7.99
C ALA A 232 5.56 6.80 -6.80
N ASN A 233 6.62 7.58 -7.05
CA ASN A 233 7.27 8.42 -6.05
C ASN A 233 6.36 9.52 -5.49
N GLN A 234 5.35 9.92 -6.24
CA GLN A 234 4.37 10.92 -5.84
C GLN A 234 3.14 10.30 -5.16
N LEU A 235 2.95 8.99 -5.19
CA LEU A 235 1.75 8.33 -4.65
C LEU A 235 2.03 7.58 -3.36
N PHE A 236 3.13 6.85 -3.23
CA PHE A 236 3.40 6.06 -2.02
C PHE A 236 4.83 6.25 -1.55
N PHE A 237 5.03 6.07 -0.25
CA PHE A 237 6.31 6.38 0.39
C PHE A 237 7.40 5.36 0.06
N GLU A 238 7.11 4.06 0.19
CA GLU A 238 8.08 2.98 -0.05
C GLU A 238 7.79 2.24 -1.35
N HIS A 239 8.79 2.18 -2.23
CA HIS A 239 8.75 1.32 -3.41
C HIS A 239 9.03 -0.13 -3.00
N ARG A 240 7.97 -0.94 -2.98
CA ARG A 240 8.06 -2.39 -2.79
C ARG A 240 7.43 -3.10 -3.98
N ASP A 241 8.20 -3.96 -4.63
CA ASP A 241 7.77 -4.80 -5.74
C ASP A 241 8.32 -6.24 -5.58
N MET A 242 7.92 -7.12 -6.50
CA MET A 242 8.29 -8.53 -6.46
C MET A 242 9.79 -8.78 -6.67
N SER A 243 10.48 -7.89 -7.38
CA SER A 243 11.93 -8.01 -7.59
C SER A 243 12.69 -7.70 -6.30
N VAL A 244 12.25 -6.70 -5.53
CA VAL A 244 12.82 -6.40 -4.21
C VAL A 244 12.65 -7.59 -3.26
N MET A 245 11.46 -8.21 -3.26
CA MET A 245 11.22 -9.41 -2.46
C MET A 245 12.09 -10.58 -2.89
N GLU A 246 12.26 -10.80 -4.20
CA GLU A 246 13.13 -11.86 -4.73
C GLU A 246 14.59 -11.65 -4.34
N VAL A 247 15.10 -10.42 -4.41
CA VAL A 247 16.43 -10.06 -3.93
C VAL A 247 16.56 -10.37 -2.44
N LYS A 248 15.59 -9.96 -1.62
CA LYS A 248 15.57 -10.22 -0.17
C LYS A 248 15.60 -11.71 0.18
N ILE A 249 14.90 -12.55 -0.59
CA ILE A 249 14.93 -14.00 -0.44
C ILE A 249 16.29 -14.57 -0.88
N ASN A 250 16.85 -14.06 -1.98
CA ASN A 250 18.17 -14.45 -2.48
C ASN A 250 19.30 -14.14 -1.51
N THR A 251 19.21 -13.01 -0.82
CA THR A 251 20.17 -12.58 0.20
C THR A 251 19.83 -13.07 1.61
N GLN A 252 18.80 -13.91 1.76
CA GLN A 252 18.37 -14.52 3.02
C GLN A 252 18.10 -13.48 4.13
N THR A 253 17.45 -12.38 3.78
CA THR A 253 17.20 -11.27 4.72
C THR A 253 15.99 -11.46 5.60
N TYR A 254 15.00 -12.26 5.18
CA TYR A 254 13.83 -12.53 6.00
C TYR A 254 14.17 -13.45 7.16
N SER A 255 13.84 -13.03 8.37
CA SER A 255 14.03 -13.80 9.61
C SER A 255 12.72 -14.32 10.19
N THR A 256 11.59 -13.73 9.78
CA THR A 256 10.25 -14.12 10.22
C THR A 256 9.26 -14.12 9.05
N PHE A 257 8.15 -14.86 9.20
CA PHE A 257 7.06 -14.82 8.23
C PHE A 257 6.38 -13.45 8.20
N SER A 258 6.27 -12.78 9.36
CA SER A 258 5.71 -11.44 9.44
C SER A 258 6.46 -10.41 8.61
N GLU A 259 7.79 -10.50 8.52
CA GLU A 259 8.58 -9.61 7.65
C GLU A 259 8.28 -9.82 6.17
N PHE A 260 8.17 -11.07 5.74
CA PHE A 260 7.78 -11.40 4.36
C PHE A 260 6.36 -10.92 4.06
N LEU A 261 5.42 -11.20 4.97
CA LEU A 261 4.04 -10.78 4.85
C LEU A 261 3.92 -9.26 4.80
N ALA A 262 4.74 -8.54 5.58
CA ALA A 262 4.78 -7.09 5.57
C ALA A 262 5.18 -6.52 4.19
N ASP A 263 6.13 -7.16 3.50
CA ASP A 263 6.50 -6.78 2.14
C ASP A 263 5.38 -7.15 1.13
N VAL A 264 4.74 -8.31 1.27
CA VAL A 264 3.58 -8.69 0.43
C VAL A 264 2.46 -7.65 0.52
N TYR A 265 2.10 -7.24 1.74
CA TYR A 265 1.07 -6.22 1.96
C TYR A 265 1.48 -4.84 1.42
N SER A 266 2.77 -4.49 1.46
CA SER A 266 3.25 -3.26 0.83
C SER A 266 3.12 -3.34 -0.70
N VAL A 267 3.43 -4.48 -1.32
CA VAL A 267 3.18 -4.68 -2.77
C VAL A 267 1.69 -4.55 -3.06
N GLN A 268 0.83 -5.21 -2.29
CA GLN A 268 -0.62 -5.12 -2.45
C GLN A 268 -1.12 -3.67 -2.34
N HIS A 269 -0.62 -2.92 -1.35
CA HIS A 269 -0.96 -1.53 -1.13
C HIS A 269 -0.57 -0.65 -2.34
N ASN A 270 0.67 -0.79 -2.81
CA ASN A 270 1.17 -0.04 -3.97
C ASN A 270 0.39 -0.38 -5.24
N VAL A 271 0.10 -1.67 -5.46
CA VAL A 271 -0.73 -2.14 -6.58
C VAL A 271 -2.14 -1.57 -6.49
N ALA A 272 -2.76 -1.56 -5.31
CA ALA A 272 -4.09 -0.99 -5.12
C ALA A 272 -4.10 0.51 -5.45
N ILE A 273 -3.15 1.29 -4.94
CA ILE A 273 -3.04 2.73 -5.23
C ILE A 273 -2.86 2.96 -6.74
N PHE A 274 -1.96 2.22 -7.36
CA PHE A 274 -1.54 2.48 -8.73
C PHE A 274 -2.50 1.94 -9.79
N HIS A 275 -3.12 0.78 -9.54
CA HIS A 275 -3.97 0.06 -10.50
C HIS A 275 -5.45 0.01 -10.13
N SER A 276 -5.90 0.66 -9.05
CA SER A 276 -7.35 0.77 -8.84
C SER A 276 -8.00 1.44 -10.04
N ASP A 277 -8.87 0.69 -10.71
CA ASP A 277 -9.72 1.11 -11.82
C ASP A 277 -11.09 1.51 -11.29
N GLU A 278 -11.66 2.59 -11.84
CA GLU A 278 -13.01 3.05 -11.50
C GLU A 278 -14.10 2.01 -11.80
N LYS A 279 -13.87 1.16 -12.80
CA LYS A 279 -14.83 0.11 -13.18
C LYS A 279 -15.09 -0.90 -12.07
N LYS A 280 -14.22 -1.01 -11.06
CA LYS A 280 -14.38 -1.88 -9.89
C LYS A 280 -14.92 -1.17 -8.65
N THR A 281 -14.85 0.17 -8.59
CA THR A 281 -15.37 0.97 -7.48
C THR A 281 -16.79 1.49 -7.72
N GLY A 282 -17.43 1.08 -8.80
CA GLY A 282 -18.83 1.36 -9.14
C GLY A 282 -19.86 0.71 -8.21
N THR A 283 -19.73 0.91 -6.90
CA THR A 283 -20.78 0.76 -5.88
C THR A 283 -20.46 1.69 -4.71
N VAL A 284 -20.34 2.99 -4.98
CA VAL A 284 -20.65 3.99 -3.95
C VAL A 284 -21.82 4.80 -4.49
N THR A 285 -23.00 4.19 -4.40
CA THR A 285 -24.27 4.93 -4.45
C THR A 285 -24.45 5.62 -3.10
N GLU A 286 -24.53 6.95 -3.17
CA GLU A 286 -25.19 7.91 -2.27
C GLU A 286 -24.89 7.88 -0.76
#